data_AF-A0A831K0Q7-F1
#
_entry.id   AF-A0A831K0Q7-F1
#
_cell.length_a   1.000
_cell.length_b   1.000
_cell.length_c   1.000
_cell.angle_alpha   90.00
_cell.angle_beta   90.00
_cell.angle_gamma   90.00
#
_symmetry.space_group_name_H-M   'P 1'
#
loop_
_entity.id
_entity.type
_entity.pdbx_description
1 polymer ?
#
loop_
_entity_poly.entity_id
_entity_poly.type
_entity_poly.pdbx_seq_one_letter_code
_entity_poly.pdbx_strand_id
1 'polypeptide(L)'
;MLRKTGIKTNIPHLETSLGPWRKLFLYSKGEITKIAELNRDELPKIGLSPDYWPIIDAVRTWVEYNVPYPVVMVLWRLRTIQEENGGWRRTPMSTAVETGCVYRYIELAALAGETPSTDLAMRKAIYWLTKAILKNGGFPTSREAEELEEDEYFEEGSGEVGTTARVVRALSIIIDNDPEKAHKVVKNILSKSLKFIDKTARETCGKVCWPRFSEDPSCVTGATALATIAILELQETLERNNVNRESIYEDYNGLLEKARRAVFWLLCTQNSDGSWSEEPGKRGSVDVTYYVVRAIVDATKRRLVDEEKAKQALLKAFEWFTEFIKSKEFWRNFYDTAFALRLAVLFYSVKLVEKDRVKNLLEVVFARFMSMINETYKSSFDVYYSELAGIALMETVKALNIAVYRGGNPVLNKKTFSKLRKFSLLPPAFLSRRILGQTENPSELLYILSPKCLMKLTDFLVSADIVSSIIGTVIGVFFIIDVPPEFVKYIMYPNQVSASIFLWILSLLSLTLWLWMKLSTSRKLKSAVDCIFSFLITLWFFVHYYAIPLFSLKTLRVILFYTVLVDVVSWFADRTILSKMLRE
;
A
#
# COMPACT_ATOMS: atom_id res chain seq x y z
N MET A 1 14.89 13.62 -24.83
CA MET A 1 13.83 13.65 -23.79
C MET A 1 13.27 12.24 -23.66
N LEU A 2 13.64 11.50 -22.61
CA LEU A 2 12.95 10.25 -22.27
C LEU A 2 11.51 10.59 -21.90
N ARG A 3 10.52 9.86 -22.43
CA ARG A 3 9.11 10.00 -22.00
C ARG A 3 9.09 9.88 -20.47
N LYS A 4 8.58 10.89 -19.75
CA LYS A 4 8.32 10.78 -18.31
C LYS A 4 7.39 9.57 -18.10
N THR A 5 7.93 8.45 -17.64
CA THR A 5 7.15 7.29 -17.25
C THR A 5 6.81 7.43 -15.78
N GLY A 6 5.52 7.30 -15.41
CA GLY A 6 5.10 7.34 -14.01
C GLY A 6 5.78 6.29 -13.13
N ILE A 7 5.57 6.40 -11.82
CA ILE A 7 6.03 5.44 -10.83
C ILE A 7 5.27 4.14 -11.07
N LYS A 8 5.99 3.11 -11.51
CA LYS A 8 5.37 1.81 -11.80
C LYS A 8 5.09 1.07 -10.49
N THR A 9 3.80 0.82 -10.23
CA THR A 9 3.31 -0.14 -9.23
C THR A 9 2.51 -1.22 -9.95
N ASN A 10 1.77 -2.08 -9.23
CA ASN A 10 0.89 -3.10 -9.81
C ASN A 10 1.66 -4.00 -10.79
N ILE A 11 2.77 -4.57 -10.32
CA ILE A 11 3.66 -5.39 -11.13
C ILE A 11 3.16 -6.84 -11.06
N PRO A 12 2.48 -7.37 -12.11
CA PRO A 12 1.78 -8.66 -12.00
C PRO A 12 2.72 -9.82 -11.63
N HIS A 13 3.97 -9.73 -12.09
CA HIS A 13 5.05 -10.68 -11.79
C HIS A 13 5.38 -10.82 -10.29
N LEU A 14 5.01 -9.85 -9.46
CA LEU A 14 5.17 -9.89 -8.00
C LEU A 14 3.85 -10.22 -7.28
N GLU A 15 2.74 -10.38 -8.00
CA GLU A 15 1.42 -10.66 -7.44
C GLU A 15 1.03 -12.14 -7.55
N THR A 16 1.77 -12.93 -8.32
CA THR A 16 1.42 -14.33 -8.65
C THR A 16 2.22 -15.38 -7.88
N SER A 17 3.42 -15.06 -7.39
CA SER A 17 4.31 -16.03 -6.72
C SER A 17 5.20 -15.35 -5.68
N LEU A 18 5.55 -16.08 -4.62
CA LEU A 18 6.49 -15.64 -3.59
C LEU A 18 7.96 -15.75 -4.06
N GLY A 19 8.22 -16.60 -5.05
CA GLY A 19 9.56 -16.89 -5.56
C GLY A 19 10.31 -15.65 -6.04
N PRO A 20 9.75 -14.84 -6.96
CA PRO A 20 10.36 -13.61 -7.44
C PRO A 20 10.73 -12.63 -6.33
N TRP A 21 9.80 -12.41 -5.39
CA TRP A 21 10.02 -11.54 -4.23
C TRP A 21 11.22 -12.01 -3.40
N ARG A 22 11.24 -13.31 -3.06
CA ARG A 22 12.29 -13.89 -2.23
C ARG A 22 13.66 -13.82 -2.91
N LYS A 23 13.74 -14.16 -4.19
CA LYS A 23 14.99 -14.16 -4.96
C LYS A 23 15.60 -12.77 -5.04
N LEU A 24 14.79 -11.74 -5.32
CA LEU A 24 15.23 -10.35 -5.32
C LEU A 24 15.72 -9.91 -3.94
N PHE A 25 14.99 -10.26 -2.87
CA PHE A 25 15.41 -9.95 -1.51
C PHE A 25 16.76 -10.62 -1.15
N LEU A 26 16.93 -11.91 -1.43
CA LEU A 26 18.17 -12.64 -1.10
C LEU A 26 19.37 -12.17 -1.93
N TYR A 27 19.14 -11.71 -3.15
CA TYR A 27 20.19 -11.12 -3.98
C TYR A 27 20.73 -9.82 -3.36
N SER A 28 19.85 -8.88 -3.02
CA SER A 28 20.24 -7.54 -2.58
C SER A 28 20.32 -7.35 -1.06
N LYS A 29 19.88 -8.34 -0.27
CA LYS A 29 19.50 -8.19 1.15
C LYS A 29 18.49 -7.06 1.36
N GLY A 30 17.62 -6.88 0.37
CA GLY A 30 16.60 -5.84 0.31
C GLY A 30 17.08 -4.46 -0.16
N GLU A 31 18.37 -4.24 -0.45
CA GLU A 31 18.82 -2.93 -0.94
C GLU A 31 18.29 -2.66 -2.36
N ILE A 32 17.41 -1.66 -2.48
CA ILE A 32 16.70 -1.34 -3.74
C ILE A 32 17.65 -0.87 -4.85
N THR A 33 18.71 -0.13 -4.51
CA THR A 33 19.69 0.34 -5.51
C THR A 33 20.34 -0.83 -6.26
N LYS A 34 20.70 -1.90 -5.54
CA LYS A 34 21.25 -3.11 -6.15
C LYS A 34 20.25 -3.81 -7.07
N ILE A 35 18.96 -3.78 -6.73
CA ILE A 35 17.92 -4.34 -7.60
C ILE A 35 17.79 -3.49 -8.87
N ALA A 36 17.79 -2.16 -8.75
CA ALA A 36 17.67 -1.24 -9.88
C ALA A 36 18.85 -1.34 -10.87
N GLU A 37 20.03 -1.72 -10.39
CA GLU A 37 21.26 -1.89 -11.19
C GLU A 37 21.28 -3.19 -11.99
N LEU A 38 20.40 -4.17 -11.71
CA LEU A 38 20.36 -5.43 -12.44
C LEU A 38 20.10 -5.21 -13.93
N ASN A 39 20.80 -5.97 -14.77
CA ASN A 39 20.53 -6.08 -16.20
C ASN A 39 19.70 -7.34 -16.51
N ARG A 40 19.05 -7.34 -17.67
CA ARG A 40 18.14 -8.42 -18.07
C ARG A 40 18.85 -9.78 -18.10
N ASP A 41 20.09 -9.79 -18.55
CA ASP A 41 20.92 -10.99 -18.68
C ASP A 41 21.46 -11.50 -17.32
N GLU A 42 21.27 -10.72 -16.25
CA GLU A 42 21.66 -11.08 -14.89
C GLU A 42 20.52 -11.74 -14.11
N LEU A 43 19.27 -11.62 -14.59
CA LEU A 43 18.10 -12.26 -13.98
C LEU A 43 18.25 -13.79 -13.88
N PRO A 44 18.73 -14.51 -14.92
CA PRO A 44 18.96 -15.96 -14.80
C PRO A 44 19.97 -16.33 -13.71
N LYS A 45 20.97 -15.47 -13.44
CA LYS A 45 21.98 -15.71 -12.40
C LYS A 45 21.39 -15.71 -10.99
N ILE A 46 20.24 -15.06 -10.80
CA ILE A 46 19.50 -15.03 -9.53
C ILE A 46 18.27 -15.95 -9.54
N GLY A 47 18.13 -16.79 -10.58
CA GLY A 47 17.04 -17.77 -10.71
C GLY A 47 15.72 -17.18 -11.20
N LEU A 48 15.75 -16.06 -11.93
CA LEU A 48 14.56 -15.44 -12.55
C LEU A 48 14.64 -15.50 -14.07
N SER A 49 13.50 -15.73 -14.73
CA SER A 49 13.41 -15.60 -16.20
C SER A 49 13.70 -14.15 -16.62
N PRO A 50 14.30 -13.91 -17.81
CA PRO A 50 14.38 -12.59 -18.42
C PRO A 50 13.03 -11.85 -18.57
N ASP A 51 11.91 -12.56 -18.47
CA ASP A 51 10.55 -11.99 -18.53
C ASP A 51 10.18 -11.21 -17.26
N TYR A 52 10.89 -11.42 -16.15
CA TYR A 52 10.73 -10.65 -14.91
C TYR A 52 11.36 -9.25 -14.98
N TRP A 53 11.93 -8.87 -16.12
CA TRP A 53 12.51 -7.55 -16.39
C TRP A 53 11.60 -6.36 -16.03
N PRO A 54 10.27 -6.38 -16.25
CA PRO A 54 9.38 -5.30 -15.85
C PRO A 54 9.44 -4.96 -14.36
N ILE A 55 9.83 -5.91 -13.48
CA ILE A 55 10.08 -5.61 -12.06
C ILE A 55 11.24 -4.63 -11.92
N ILE A 56 12.36 -4.89 -12.61
CA ILE A 56 13.55 -4.05 -12.54
C ILE A 56 13.26 -2.66 -13.10
N ASP A 57 12.57 -2.59 -14.24
CA ASP A 57 12.10 -1.31 -14.80
C ASP A 57 11.23 -0.53 -13.82
N ALA A 58 10.36 -1.21 -13.06
CA ALA A 58 9.56 -0.55 -12.05
C ALA A 58 10.39 -0.04 -10.88
N VAL A 59 11.30 -0.87 -10.34
CA VAL A 59 12.21 -0.45 -9.27
C VAL A 59 13.08 0.73 -9.68
N ARG A 60 13.51 0.80 -10.95
CA ARG A 60 14.24 1.96 -11.49
C ARG A 60 13.43 3.26 -11.40
N THR A 61 12.13 3.22 -11.69
CA THR A 61 11.28 4.41 -11.50
C THR A 61 11.22 4.86 -10.03
N TRP A 62 11.25 3.94 -9.07
CA TRP A 62 11.25 4.31 -7.65
C TRP A 62 12.53 5.04 -7.25
N VAL A 63 13.67 4.60 -7.80
CA VAL A 63 14.99 5.22 -7.59
C VAL A 63 15.08 6.57 -8.30
N GLU A 64 14.64 6.65 -9.56
CA GLU A 64 14.68 7.85 -10.39
C GLU A 64 13.88 9.00 -9.76
N TYR A 65 12.65 8.71 -9.34
CA TYR A 65 11.75 9.67 -8.70
C TYR A 65 12.02 9.85 -7.19
N ASN A 66 13.04 9.18 -6.64
CA ASN A 66 13.44 9.24 -5.23
C ASN A 66 12.29 8.94 -4.25
N VAL A 67 11.44 7.98 -4.59
CA VAL A 67 10.25 7.59 -3.80
C VAL A 67 10.62 6.49 -2.82
N PRO A 68 10.43 6.67 -1.50
CA PRO A 68 10.73 5.64 -0.52
C PRO A 68 9.92 4.36 -0.75
N TYR A 69 10.54 3.21 -0.49
CA TYR A 69 9.86 1.91 -0.56
C TYR A 69 8.51 1.89 0.18
N PRO A 70 8.39 2.41 1.42
CA PRO A 70 7.10 2.43 2.09
C PRO A 70 6.01 3.19 1.34
N VAL A 71 6.37 4.29 0.67
CA VAL A 71 5.44 5.11 -0.12
C VAL A 71 5.01 4.38 -1.38
N VAL A 72 5.93 3.70 -2.06
CA VAL A 72 5.60 2.85 -3.22
C VAL A 72 4.57 1.78 -2.83
N MET A 73 4.76 1.13 -1.67
CA MET A 73 3.83 0.10 -1.20
C MET A 73 2.45 0.66 -0.84
N VAL A 74 2.40 1.88 -0.27
CA VAL A 74 1.14 2.60 -0.03
C VAL A 74 0.45 2.91 -1.36
N LEU A 75 1.15 3.51 -2.33
CA LEU A 75 0.61 3.83 -3.66
C LEU A 75 0.06 2.59 -4.36
N TRP A 76 0.81 1.48 -4.33
CA TRP A 76 0.38 0.21 -4.91
C TRP A 76 -0.91 -0.30 -4.26
N ARG A 77 -0.95 -0.35 -2.92
CA ARG A 77 -2.17 -0.73 -2.19
C ARG A 77 -3.36 0.14 -2.60
N LEU A 78 -3.20 1.46 -2.60
CA LEU A 78 -4.28 2.41 -2.90
C LEU A 78 -4.79 2.27 -4.34
N ARG A 79 -3.89 2.14 -5.33
CA ARG A 79 -4.24 1.89 -6.73
C ARG A 79 -5.00 0.57 -6.92
N THR A 80 -4.71 -0.40 -6.06
CA THR A 80 -5.31 -1.73 -6.12
C THR A 80 -6.75 -1.76 -5.59
N ILE A 81 -7.06 -0.92 -4.61
CA ILE A 81 -8.37 -0.89 -3.94
C ILE A 81 -9.25 0.28 -4.41
N GLN A 82 -8.80 1.04 -5.41
CA GLN A 82 -9.60 2.12 -5.98
C GLN A 82 -10.85 1.53 -6.65
N GLU A 83 -12.00 2.13 -6.37
CA GLU A 83 -13.26 1.76 -7.00
C GLU A 83 -13.31 2.21 -8.46
N GLU A 84 -14.22 1.62 -9.24
CA GLU A 84 -14.34 1.94 -10.67
C GLU A 84 -14.69 3.41 -10.92
N ASN A 85 -15.51 3.99 -10.04
CA ASN A 85 -15.88 5.41 -10.05
C ASN A 85 -14.70 6.36 -9.74
N GLY A 86 -13.53 5.84 -9.35
CA GLY A 86 -12.33 6.61 -9.02
C GLY A 86 -12.18 7.00 -7.55
N GLY A 87 -13.13 6.60 -6.72
CA GLY A 87 -13.17 6.85 -5.29
C GLY A 87 -12.50 5.78 -4.43
N TRP A 88 -12.46 6.04 -3.12
CA TRP A 88 -12.07 5.09 -2.09
C TRP A 88 -13.03 5.14 -0.91
N ARG A 89 -13.48 3.97 -0.47
CA ARG A 89 -14.02 3.78 0.88
C ARG A 89 -12.90 3.82 1.90
N ARG A 90 -13.17 4.46 3.05
CA ARG A 90 -12.22 4.54 4.17
C ARG A 90 -11.90 3.15 4.75
N THR A 91 -12.94 2.33 4.90
CA THR A 91 -12.84 0.95 5.40
C THR A 91 -13.74 0.04 4.56
N PRO A 92 -13.51 -1.29 4.56
CA PRO A 92 -14.39 -2.23 3.87
C PRO A 92 -15.86 -2.19 4.31
N MET A 93 -16.12 -1.71 5.55
CA MET A 93 -17.46 -1.58 6.11
C MET A 93 -18.16 -0.28 5.74
N SER A 94 -17.43 0.68 5.15
CA SER A 94 -18.00 1.97 4.75
C SER A 94 -18.88 1.78 3.51
N THR A 95 -20.10 2.34 3.56
CA THR A 95 -21.04 2.34 2.43
C THR A 95 -20.71 3.42 1.40
N ALA A 96 -20.14 4.53 1.85
CA ALA A 96 -19.82 5.71 1.06
C ALA A 96 -18.32 5.85 0.74
N VAL A 97 -18.04 6.44 -0.42
CA VAL A 97 -16.72 6.96 -0.77
C VAL A 97 -16.48 8.23 0.04
N GLU A 98 -15.28 8.35 0.63
CA GLU A 98 -14.93 9.55 1.40
C GLU A 98 -14.12 10.52 0.54
N THR A 99 -14.57 11.77 0.39
CA THR A 99 -13.83 12.84 -0.30
C THR A 99 -12.43 12.99 0.29
N GLY A 100 -12.33 12.78 1.61
CA GLY A 100 -11.11 12.64 2.39
C GLY A 100 -10.04 11.76 1.73
N CYS A 101 -10.43 10.57 1.27
CA CYS A 101 -9.48 9.63 0.69
C CYS A 101 -9.04 10.10 -0.72
N VAL A 102 -10.00 10.61 -1.50
CA VAL A 102 -9.77 11.04 -2.89
C VAL A 102 -8.72 12.14 -3.00
N TYR A 103 -8.85 13.25 -2.25
CA TYR A 103 -7.86 14.34 -2.36
C TYR A 103 -6.51 13.96 -1.76
N ARG A 104 -6.46 13.07 -0.75
CA ARG A 104 -5.18 12.62 -0.16
C ARG A 104 -4.43 11.70 -1.11
N TYR A 105 -5.11 10.83 -1.83
CA TYR A 105 -4.48 10.06 -2.90
C TYR A 105 -3.86 11.00 -3.95
N ILE A 106 -4.63 12.00 -4.40
CA ILE A 106 -4.14 13.00 -5.37
C ILE A 106 -2.90 13.71 -4.83
N GLU A 107 -2.94 14.21 -3.59
CA GLU A 107 -1.81 14.85 -2.94
C GLU A 107 -0.60 13.92 -2.86
N LEU A 108 -0.78 12.66 -2.43
CA LEU A 108 0.29 11.68 -2.31
C LEU A 108 0.96 11.38 -3.65
N ALA A 109 0.17 11.07 -4.67
CA ALA A 109 0.69 10.74 -5.98
C ALA A 109 1.41 11.96 -6.60
N ALA A 110 0.85 13.17 -6.47
CA ALA A 110 1.49 14.39 -6.94
C ALA A 110 2.78 14.70 -6.17
N LEU A 111 2.82 14.45 -4.86
CA LEU A 111 4.04 14.56 -4.06
C LEU A 111 5.10 13.55 -4.51
N ALA A 112 4.71 12.35 -4.93
CA ALA A 112 5.62 11.35 -5.49
C ALA A 112 6.15 11.70 -6.89
N GLY A 113 5.61 12.75 -7.54
CA GLY A 113 6.04 13.23 -8.85
C GLY A 113 5.15 12.73 -10.00
N GLU A 114 4.00 12.13 -9.69
CA GLU A 114 3.01 11.74 -10.68
C GLU A 114 2.19 12.93 -11.17
N THR A 115 1.63 12.78 -12.37
CA THR A 115 0.67 13.70 -12.98
C THR A 115 -0.55 12.90 -13.46
N PRO A 116 -1.67 13.57 -13.80
CA PRO A 116 -2.83 12.87 -14.39
C PRO A 116 -2.51 12.15 -15.71
N SER A 117 -1.41 12.51 -16.37
CA SER A 117 -0.93 11.85 -17.58
C SER A 117 -0.17 10.55 -17.30
N THR A 118 0.46 10.43 -16.13
CA THR A 118 1.30 9.28 -15.75
C THR A 118 0.63 8.33 -14.77
N ASP A 119 -0.37 8.80 -14.00
CA ASP A 119 -1.13 8.00 -13.05
C ASP A 119 -2.64 7.96 -13.41
N LEU A 120 -3.11 6.79 -13.84
CA LEU A 120 -4.51 6.54 -14.16
C LEU A 120 -5.43 6.69 -12.94
N ALA A 121 -4.99 6.24 -11.76
CA ALA A 121 -5.81 6.33 -10.56
C ALA A 121 -5.99 7.79 -10.12
N MET A 122 -4.95 8.62 -10.27
CA MET A 122 -5.07 10.07 -10.05
C MET A 122 -6.07 10.70 -11.02
N ARG A 123 -6.03 10.31 -12.30
CA ARG A 123 -6.99 10.81 -13.30
C ARG A 123 -8.43 10.46 -12.94
N LYS A 124 -8.69 9.21 -12.53
CA LYS A 124 -10.01 8.78 -12.06
C LYS A 124 -10.46 9.54 -10.82
N ALA A 125 -9.56 9.78 -9.87
CA ALA A 125 -9.83 10.55 -8.66
C ALA A 125 -10.23 12.01 -8.97
N ILE A 126 -9.55 12.66 -9.91
CA ILE A 126 -9.90 14.03 -10.35
C ILE A 126 -11.27 14.03 -11.05
N TYR A 127 -11.55 13.03 -11.88
CA TYR A 127 -12.86 12.88 -12.50
C TYR A 127 -13.95 12.68 -11.44
N TRP A 128 -13.72 11.87 -10.41
CA TRP A 128 -14.64 11.73 -9.28
C TRP A 128 -14.93 13.07 -8.61
N LEU A 129 -13.91 13.92 -8.38
CA LEU A 129 -14.11 15.26 -7.82
C LEU A 129 -14.99 16.17 -8.69
N THR A 130 -14.99 16.00 -10.02
CA THR A 130 -15.89 16.78 -10.90
C THR A 130 -17.36 16.46 -10.67
N LYS A 131 -17.67 15.22 -10.26
CA LYS A 131 -19.02 14.77 -9.96
C LYS A 131 -19.41 15.06 -8.50
N ALA A 132 -18.44 14.99 -7.59
CA ALA A 132 -18.67 15.16 -6.16
C ALA A 132 -18.85 16.61 -5.71
N ILE A 133 -18.39 17.60 -6.51
CA ILE A 133 -18.54 19.01 -6.16
C ILE A 133 -20.02 19.43 -6.15
N LEU A 134 -20.42 20.13 -5.09
CA LEU A 134 -21.80 20.60 -4.89
C LEU A 134 -22.09 21.86 -5.73
N LYS A 135 -23.39 22.20 -5.90
CA LYS A 135 -23.79 23.44 -6.60
C LYS A 135 -23.18 24.71 -6.00
N ASN A 136 -23.02 24.75 -4.68
CA ASN A 136 -22.40 25.87 -3.98
C ASN A 136 -20.86 25.93 -4.15
N GLY A 137 -20.24 24.92 -4.77
CA GLY A 137 -18.80 24.81 -5.02
C GLY A 137 -18.01 24.10 -3.90
N GLY A 138 -18.65 23.80 -2.78
CA GLY A 138 -18.07 23.04 -1.67
C GLY A 138 -18.05 21.54 -1.94
N PHE A 139 -17.29 20.83 -1.11
CA PHE A 139 -17.24 19.37 -1.10
C PHE A 139 -17.77 18.82 0.23
N PRO A 140 -18.59 17.75 0.20
CA PRO A 140 -19.02 17.04 1.40
C PRO A 140 -17.87 16.18 1.94
N THR A 141 -18.00 15.70 3.17
CA THR A 141 -17.04 14.76 3.79
C THR A 141 -17.06 13.39 3.11
N SER A 142 -18.24 12.89 2.75
CA SER A 142 -18.46 11.62 2.03
C SER A 142 -19.61 11.71 1.02
N ARG A 143 -19.67 10.77 0.07
CA ARG A 143 -20.78 10.55 -0.86
C ARG A 143 -21.05 9.07 -1.06
N GLU A 144 -22.32 8.70 -1.16
CA GLU A 144 -22.68 7.33 -1.53
C GLU A 144 -22.34 7.06 -3.00
N ALA A 145 -21.95 5.83 -3.32
CA ALA A 145 -21.48 5.49 -4.65
C ALA A 145 -22.61 5.55 -5.70
N GLU A 146 -23.85 5.29 -5.28
CA GLU A 146 -25.07 5.25 -6.13
C GLU A 146 -25.52 6.66 -6.54
N GLU A 147 -25.20 7.69 -5.76
CA GLU A 147 -25.58 9.10 -6.01
C GLU A 147 -24.79 9.77 -7.15
N LEU A 148 -23.85 9.06 -7.80
CA LEU A 148 -22.93 9.60 -8.82
C LEU A 148 -23.24 9.13 -10.25
N GLU A 149 -24.32 8.36 -10.43
CA GLU A 149 -24.73 7.77 -11.72
C GLU A 149 -25.54 8.75 -12.59
N GLU A 150 -26.14 9.80 -12.03
CA GLU A 150 -26.86 10.83 -12.79
C GLU A 150 -25.97 12.04 -13.10
N ASP A 151 -25.99 12.53 -14.34
CA ASP A 151 -25.18 13.65 -14.87
C ASP A 151 -25.57 15.04 -14.30
N GLU A 152 -26.29 15.09 -13.17
CA GLU A 152 -26.76 16.33 -12.54
C GLU A 152 -25.96 16.70 -11.29
N TYR A 153 -25.64 18.00 -11.18
CA TYR A 153 -25.09 18.57 -9.95
C TYR A 153 -26.13 18.45 -8.82
N PHE A 154 -25.81 17.70 -7.76
CA PHE A 154 -26.73 17.45 -6.64
C PHE A 154 -27.02 18.70 -5.79
N GLU A 155 -28.28 18.88 -5.36
CA GLU A 155 -28.81 20.08 -4.70
C GLU A 155 -28.62 20.17 -3.18
N GLU A 156 -28.57 19.06 -2.43
CA GLU A 156 -28.90 19.07 -1.00
C GLU A 156 -27.75 18.79 -0.01
N GLY A 157 -26.48 18.97 -0.40
CA GLY A 157 -25.33 18.74 0.50
C GLY A 157 -24.80 20.00 1.18
N SER A 158 -24.39 19.93 2.46
CA SER A 158 -23.58 20.97 3.10
C SER A 158 -22.10 20.75 2.80
N GLY A 159 -21.48 21.74 2.13
CA GLY A 159 -20.04 21.71 1.84
C GLY A 159 -19.23 21.96 3.11
N GLU A 160 -18.20 21.15 3.37
CA GLU A 160 -17.27 21.39 4.47
C GLU A 160 -16.09 22.25 3.99
N VAL A 161 -15.82 23.37 4.67
CA VAL A 161 -14.72 24.28 4.32
C VAL A 161 -13.38 23.57 4.36
N GLY A 162 -13.12 22.79 5.41
CA GLY A 162 -11.85 22.08 5.60
C GLY A 162 -11.58 21.04 4.52
N THR A 163 -12.59 20.30 4.07
CA THR A 163 -12.46 19.36 2.95
C THR A 163 -12.26 20.10 1.64
N THR A 164 -13.05 21.14 1.37
CA THR A 164 -12.94 21.96 0.16
C THR A 164 -11.55 22.60 0.02
N ALA A 165 -11.01 23.15 1.11
CA ALA A 165 -9.67 23.74 1.13
C ALA A 165 -8.56 22.70 0.84
N ARG A 166 -8.70 21.47 1.35
CA ARG A 166 -7.74 20.39 1.06
C ARG A 166 -7.81 19.94 -0.40
N VAL A 167 -8.98 19.93 -1.03
CA VAL A 167 -9.11 19.71 -2.48
C VAL A 167 -8.37 20.80 -3.25
N VAL A 168 -8.59 22.08 -2.92
CA VAL A 168 -7.89 23.21 -3.54
C VAL A 168 -6.37 23.04 -3.42
N ARG A 169 -5.90 22.70 -2.22
CA ARG A 169 -4.48 22.46 -1.96
C ARG A 169 -3.94 21.29 -2.79
N ALA A 170 -4.60 20.12 -2.79
CA ALA A 170 -4.15 18.96 -3.55
C ALA A 170 -4.08 19.23 -5.06
N LEU A 171 -5.09 19.94 -5.60
CA LEU A 171 -5.15 20.34 -7.01
C LEU A 171 -4.11 21.40 -7.38
N SER A 172 -3.70 22.27 -6.44
CA SER A 172 -2.61 23.23 -6.68
C SER A 172 -1.29 22.52 -6.99
N ILE A 173 -0.98 21.42 -6.31
CA ILE A 173 0.25 20.63 -6.57
C ILE A 173 0.24 20.04 -7.99
N ILE A 174 -0.95 19.72 -8.54
CA ILE A 174 -1.07 19.26 -9.93
C ILE A 174 -0.69 20.37 -10.92
N ILE A 175 -1.16 21.60 -10.68
CA ILE A 175 -0.81 22.75 -11.53
C ILE A 175 0.70 22.95 -11.53
N ASP A 176 1.35 22.78 -10.38
CA ASP A 176 2.81 22.90 -10.27
C ASP A 176 3.56 21.83 -11.09
N ASN A 177 3.05 20.59 -11.10
CA ASN A 177 3.67 19.47 -11.78
C ASN A 177 3.41 19.43 -13.31
N ASP A 178 2.26 19.93 -13.77
CA ASP A 178 1.85 19.92 -15.18
C ASP A 178 0.99 21.17 -15.53
N PRO A 179 1.62 22.36 -15.64
CA PRO A 179 0.90 23.61 -15.86
C PRO A 179 0.08 23.59 -17.13
N GLU A 180 0.55 23.01 -18.24
CA GLU A 180 -0.10 23.08 -19.54
C GLU A 180 -1.32 22.13 -19.66
N LYS A 181 -1.26 20.91 -19.11
CA LYS A 181 -2.30 19.89 -19.33
C LYS A 181 -3.33 19.77 -18.22
N ALA A 182 -3.08 20.35 -17.04
CA ALA A 182 -4.05 20.36 -15.94
C ALA A 182 -5.29 21.23 -16.23
N HIS A 183 -5.28 22.01 -17.32
CA HIS A 183 -5.89 23.34 -17.32
C HIS A 183 -7.42 23.39 -17.17
N LYS A 184 -8.23 22.65 -17.94
CA LYS A 184 -9.67 22.99 -17.97
C LYS A 184 -10.44 22.44 -16.76
N VAL A 185 -10.28 21.16 -16.48
CA VAL A 185 -11.04 20.47 -15.42
C VAL A 185 -10.61 20.95 -14.03
N VAL A 186 -9.30 21.03 -13.79
CA VAL A 186 -8.76 21.47 -12.50
C VAL A 186 -9.12 22.93 -12.22
N LYS A 187 -8.98 23.84 -13.21
CA LYS A 187 -9.37 25.24 -13.03
C LYS A 187 -10.85 25.41 -12.72
N ASN A 188 -11.73 24.63 -13.35
CA ASN A 188 -13.16 24.68 -13.06
C ASN A 188 -13.47 24.27 -11.61
N ILE A 189 -12.85 23.18 -11.12
CA ILE A 189 -13.00 22.77 -9.71
C ILE A 189 -12.47 23.87 -8.79
N LEU A 190 -11.25 24.36 -9.03
CA LEU A 190 -10.63 25.42 -8.23
C LEU A 190 -11.48 26.68 -8.18
N SER A 191 -11.99 27.14 -9.32
CA SER A 191 -12.83 28.34 -9.39
C SER A 191 -14.08 28.22 -8.52
N LYS A 192 -14.81 27.10 -8.64
CA LYS A 192 -16.01 26.82 -7.83
C LYS A 192 -15.67 26.70 -6.34
N SER A 193 -14.61 25.98 -6.00
CA SER A 193 -14.20 25.78 -4.61
C SER A 193 -13.67 27.04 -3.93
N LEU A 194 -12.94 27.90 -4.66
CA LEU A 194 -12.52 29.20 -4.13
C LEU A 194 -13.71 30.13 -3.91
N LYS A 195 -14.68 30.15 -4.83
CA LYS A 195 -15.94 30.89 -4.65
C LYS A 195 -16.70 30.42 -3.40
N PHE A 196 -16.73 29.12 -3.13
CA PHE A 196 -17.32 28.58 -1.90
C PHE A 196 -16.57 29.08 -0.67
N ILE A 197 -15.25 28.91 -0.62
CA ILE A 197 -14.42 29.37 0.51
C ILE A 197 -14.62 30.87 0.74
N ASP A 198 -14.62 31.67 -0.32
CA ASP A 198 -14.77 33.11 -0.24
C ASP A 198 -16.12 33.55 0.36
N LYS A 199 -17.21 32.90 -0.07
CA LYS A 199 -18.57 33.17 0.42
C LYS A 199 -18.80 32.72 1.86
N THR A 200 -18.12 31.68 2.32
CA THR A 200 -18.30 31.12 3.68
C THR A 200 -17.47 31.86 4.74
N ALA A 201 -16.56 32.76 4.32
CA ALA A 201 -15.74 33.53 5.24
C ALA A 201 -16.59 34.43 6.15
N ARG A 202 -16.25 34.47 7.44
CA ARG A 202 -16.87 35.35 8.43
C ARG A 202 -15.93 36.47 8.82
N GLU A 203 -16.44 37.69 8.77
CA GLU A 203 -15.69 38.87 9.11
C GLU A 203 -16.19 39.44 10.44
N THR A 204 -15.27 39.64 11.40
CA THR A 204 -15.64 40.21 12.69
C THR A 204 -14.49 41.06 13.21
N CYS A 205 -14.73 42.34 13.48
CA CYS A 205 -13.76 43.28 14.06
C CYS A 205 -12.38 43.26 13.37
N GLY A 206 -12.35 43.32 12.03
CA GLY A 206 -11.10 43.32 11.25
C GLY A 206 -10.39 41.96 11.14
N LYS A 207 -10.93 40.90 11.75
CA LYS A 207 -10.47 39.52 11.60
C LYS A 207 -11.35 38.75 10.62
N VAL A 208 -10.82 37.66 10.08
CA VAL A 208 -11.55 36.73 9.19
C VAL A 208 -11.37 35.33 9.75
N CYS A 209 -12.42 34.52 9.72
CA CYS A 209 -12.36 33.12 10.09
C CYS A 209 -13.37 32.30 9.29
N TRP A 210 -13.24 30.98 9.32
CA TRP A 210 -14.16 30.07 8.67
C TRP A 210 -14.84 29.15 9.68
N PRO A 211 -16.16 28.95 9.56
CA PRO A 211 -16.85 27.85 10.20
C PRO A 211 -16.51 26.52 9.50
N ARG A 212 -16.94 25.40 10.10
CA ARG A 212 -16.78 24.08 9.48
C ARG A 212 -17.73 23.93 8.29
N PHE A 213 -19.00 24.25 8.50
CA PHE A 213 -20.05 24.36 7.47
C PHE A 213 -20.59 25.79 7.41
N SER A 214 -21.21 26.19 6.29
CA SER A 214 -21.77 27.55 6.13
C SER A 214 -22.80 27.90 7.21
N GLU A 215 -23.53 26.90 7.68
CA GLU A 215 -24.64 27.02 8.62
C GLU A 215 -24.17 27.12 10.08
N ASP A 216 -22.94 26.69 10.40
CA ASP A 216 -22.49 26.62 11.78
C ASP A 216 -22.33 28.02 12.40
N PRO A 217 -22.82 28.29 13.62
CA PRO A 217 -22.80 29.63 14.20
C PRO A 217 -21.40 30.14 14.58
N SER A 218 -20.40 29.27 14.67
CA SER A 218 -19.05 29.61 15.13
C SER A 218 -17.97 29.23 14.13
N CYS A 219 -16.89 30.02 14.11
CA CYS A 219 -15.68 29.67 13.39
C CYS A 219 -14.86 28.61 14.14
N VAL A 220 -14.14 27.78 13.39
CA VAL A 220 -13.21 26.78 13.94
C VAL A 220 -11.79 27.00 13.39
N THR A 221 -10.80 26.64 14.20
CA THR A 221 -9.38 26.85 13.87
C THR A 221 -8.91 25.96 12.73
N GLY A 222 -9.36 24.70 12.67
CA GLY A 222 -9.00 23.76 11.61
C GLY A 222 -9.42 24.27 10.24
N ALA A 223 -10.71 24.57 10.04
CA ALA A 223 -11.23 25.12 8.78
C ALA A 223 -10.52 26.42 8.38
N THR A 224 -10.32 27.33 9.34
CA THR A 224 -9.64 28.61 9.11
C THR A 224 -8.19 28.43 8.65
N ALA A 225 -7.44 27.55 9.33
CA ALA A 225 -6.06 27.25 8.96
C ALA A 225 -5.96 26.60 7.58
N LEU A 226 -6.84 25.64 7.28
CA LEU A 226 -6.85 24.93 5.99
C LEU A 226 -7.19 25.86 4.82
N ALA A 227 -8.22 26.70 4.97
CA ALA A 227 -8.58 27.69 3.96
C ALA A 227 -7.40 28.65 3.71
N THR A 228 -6.78 29.13 4.78
CA THR A 228 -5.59 30.00 4.71
C THR A 228 -4.44 29.33 3.97
N ILE A 229 -4.08 28.09 4.33
CA ILE A 229 -3.02 27.32 3.64
C ILE A 229 -3.36 27.16 2.15
N ALA A 230 -4.59 26.75 1.83
CA ALA A 230 -5.00 26.49 0.45
C ALA A 230 -4.86 27.74 -0.43
N ILE A 231 -5.27 28.91 0.08
CA ILE A 231 -5.15 30.19 -0.63
C ILE A 231 -3.66 30.56 -0.82
N LEU A 232 -2.86 30.50 0.25
CA LEU A 232 -1.45 30.91 0.19
C LEU A 232 -0.58 30.00 -0.67
N GLU A 233 -0.79 28.68 -0.62
CA GLU A 233 -0.05 27.70 -1.44
C GLU A 233 -0.46 27.77 -2.91
N LEU A 234 -1.75 27.99 -3.20
CA LEU A 234 -2.20 28.19 -4.57
C LEU A 234 -1.61 29.47 -5.16
N GLN A 235 -1.57 30.58 -4.41
CA GLN A 235 -0.97 31.84 -4.88
C GLN A 235 0.50 31.62 -5.30
N GLU A 236 1.29 30.95 -4.46
CA GLU A 236 2.70 30.68 -4.76
C GLU A 236 2.85 29.78 -6.00
N THR A 237 1.97 28.79 -6.15
CA THR A 237 1.97 27.92 -7.32
C THR A 237 1.65 28.70 -8.60
N LEU A 238 0.66 29.58 -8.56
CA LEU A 238 0.26 30.40 -9.71
C LEU A 238 1.38 31.37 -10.10
N GLU A 239 2.01 32.03 -9.12
CA GLU A 239 3.16 32.92 -9.35
C GLU A 239 4.33 32.17 -9.98
N ARG A 240 4.71 31.01 -9.42
CA ARG A 240 5.83 30.19 -9.92
C ARG A 240 5.64 29.75 -11.37
N ASN A 241 4.40 29.49 -11.76
CA ASN A 241 4.04 29.00 -13.09
C ASN A 241 3.54 30.11 -14.03
N ASN A 242 3.64 31.38 -13.65
CA ASN A 242 3.16 32.54 -14.41
C ASN A 242 1.69 32.42 -14.87
N VAL A 243 0.84 31.81 -14.03
CA VAL A 243 -0.59 31.67 -14.33
C VAL A 243 -1.33 32.89 -13.76
N ASN A 244 -2.09 33.58 -14.61
CA ASN A 244 -2.93 34.68 -14.14
C ASN A 244 -3.96 34.17 -13.12
N ARG A 245 -3.86 34.63 -11.86
CA ARG A 245 -4.76 34.26 -10.76
C ARG A 245 -6.23 34.61 -11.02
N GLU A 246 -6.50 35.71 -11.72
CA GLU A 246 -7.86 36.13 -12.08
C GLU A 246 -8.49 35.17 -13.10
N SER A 247 -7.68 34.39 -13.83
CA SER A 247 -8.18 33.30 -14.69
C SER A 247 -8.65 32.07 -13.90
N ILE A 248 -8.35 32.00 -12.59
CA ILE A 248 -8.80 30.94 -11.69
C ILE A 248 -10.03 31.41 -10.92
N TYR A 249 -9.94 32.58 -10.30
CA TYR A 249 -11.03 33.19 -9.54
C TYR A 249 -10.94 34.71 -9.66
N GLU A 250 -12.06 35.36 -10.01
CA GLU A 250 -12.11 36.79 -10.34
C GLU A 250 -11.66 37.69 -9.16
N ASP A 251 -12.12 37.40 -7.94
CA ASP A 251 -11.76 38.15 -6.73
C ASP A 251 -10.67 37.45 -5.89
N TYR A 252 -9.63 36.94 -6.57
CA TYR A 252 -8.53 36.27 -5.87
C TYR A 252 -7.81 37.22 -4.89
N ASN A 253 -7.74 38.51 -5.20
CA ASN A 253 -7.09 39.51 -4.36
C ASN A 253 -7.87 39.74 -3.05
N GLY A 254 -9.20 39.85 -3.11
CA GLY A 254 -10.04 39.93 -1.92
C GLY A 254 -9.89 38.68 -1.04
N LEU A 255 -9.85 37.50 -1.66
CA LEU A 255 -9.64 36.24 -0.97
C LEU A 255 -8.26 36.14 -0.29
N LEU A 256 -7.21 36.68 -0.92
CA LEU A 256 -5.86 36.75 -0.33
C LEU A 256 -5.82 37.67 0.90
N GLU A 257 -6.53 38.80 0.85
CA GLU A 257 -6.65 39.70 2.01
C GLU A 257 -7.42 39.03 3.17
N LYS A 258 -8.46 38.24 2.86
CA LYS A 258 -9.14 37.42 3.87
C LYS A 258 -8.20 36.41 4.51
N ALA A 259 -7.37 35.71 3.72
CA ALA A 259 -6.35 34.80 4.25
C ALA A 259 -5.35 35.52 5.17
N ARG A 260 -4.90 36.72 4.79
CA ARG A 260 -4.03 37.55 5.64
C ARG A 260 -4.69 37.88 6.99
N ARG A 261 -5.95 38.35 6.96
CA ARG A 261 -6.73 38.66 8.18
C ARG A 261 -7.02 37.43 9.04
N ALA A 262 -7.11 36.25 8.43
CA ALA A 262 -7.30 35.00 9.14
C ALA A 262 -6.08 34.53 9.93
N VAL A 263 -4.86 34.81 9.45
CA VAL A 263 -3.64 34.55 10.23
C VAL A 263 -3.67 35.29 11.57
N PHE A 264 -4.13 36.55 11.58
CA PHE A 264 -4.28 37.30 12.83
C PHE A 264 -5.32 36.68 13.76
N TRP A 265 -6.42 36.14 13.22
CA TRP A 265 -7.40 35.41 14.01
C TRP A 265 -6.79 34.15 14.62
N LEU A 266 -6.02 33.37 13.85
CA LEU A 266 -5.34 32.15 14.33
C LEU A 266 -4.34 32.46 15.45
N LEU A 267 -3.56 33.54 15.33
CA LEU A 267 -2.66 33.97 16.41
C LEU A 267 -3.42 34.31 17.70
N CYS A 268 -4.63 34.87 17.59
CA CYS A 268 -5.44 35.23 18.76
C CYS A 268 -6.12 34.03 19.43
N THR A 269 -6.18 32.88 18.76
CA THR A 269 -6.84 31.67 19.28
C THR A 269 -5.85 30.63 19.81
N GLN A 270 -4.56 30.97 19.90
CA GLN A 270 -3.56 30.12 20.51
C GLN A 270 -3.86 29.93 22.01
N ASN A 271 -3.85 28.69 22.47
CA ASN A 271 -4.01 28.36 23.88
C ASN A 271 -2.79 28.84 24.70
N SER A 272 -2.98 28.95 26.02
CA SER A 272 -1.91 29.37 26.94
C SER A 272 -0.71 28.41 26.94
N ASP A 273 -0.95 27.11 26.65
CA ASP A 273 0.10 26.09 26.53
C ASP A 273 0.86 26.17 25.20
N GLY A 274 0.40 26.97 24.23
CA GLY A 274 1.00 27.12 22.90
C GLY A 274 0.34 26.30 21.78
N SER A 275 -0.63 25.45 22.11
CA SER A 275 -1.36 24.62 21.15
C SER A 275 -2.55 25.34 20.50
N TRP A 276 -3.16 24.67 19.51
CA TRP A 276 -4.48 25.02 19.00
C TRP A 276 -5.42 23.81 19.03
N SER A 277 -6.68 24.09 19.29
CA SER A 277 -7.81 23.15 19.30
C SER A 277 -8.83 23.56 18.26
N GLU A 278 -9.60 22.61 17.72
CA GLU A 278 -10.61 22.87 16.68
C GLU A 278 -11.56 24.02 17.06
N GLU A 279 -12.15 23.94 18.26
CA GLU A 279 -12.85 25.04 18.88
C GLU A 279 -11.87 25.86 19.75
N PRO A 280 -11.77 27.19 19.58
CA PRO A 280 -10.90 28.04 20.40
C PRO A 280 -11.12 27.84 21.90
N GLY A 281 -10.03 27.73 22.67
CA GLY A 281 -10.05 27.60 24.14
C GLY A 281 -10.28 26.17 24.66
N LYS A 282 -10.39 25.16 23.78
CA LYS A 282 -10.40 23.75 24.16
C LYS A 282 -8.97 23.20 24.23
N ARG A 283 -8.84 21.94 24.66
CA ARG A 283 -7.56 21.23 24.67
C ARG A 283 -7.02 21.07 23.25
N GLY A 284 -5.77 21.47 23.03
CA GLY A 284 -5.15 21.40 21.71
C GLY A 284 -4.90 19.98 21.20
N SER A 285 -4.89 19.84 19.88
CA SER A 285 -4.58 18.60 19.18
C SER A 285 -3.44 18.81 18.18
N VAL A 286 -2.68 17.75 17.90
CA VAL A 286 -1.47 17.84 17.07
C VAL A 286 -1.78 18.14 15.59
N ASP A 287 -2.90 17.67 15.07
CA ASP A 287 -3.33 17.91 13.70
C ASP A 287 -3.77 19.36 13.46
N VAL A 288 -4.59 19.91 14.35
CA VAL A 288 -5.01 21.32 14.30
C VAL A 288 -3.80 22.23 14.51
N THR A 289 -2.98 21.95 15.53
CA THR A 289 -1.75 22.70 15.79
C THR A 289 -0.82 22.66 14.56
N TYR A 290 -0.68 21.51 13.90
CA TYR A 290 0.08 21.40 12.67
C TYR A 290 -0.45 22.32 11.55
N TYR A 291 -1.76 22.34 11.29
CA TYR A 291 -2.33 23.20 10.26
C TYR A 291 -2.14 24.69 10.59
N VAL A 292 -2.36 25.08 11.86
CA VAL A 292 -2.17 26.49 12.25
C VAL A 292 -0.71 26.90 12.14
N VAL A 293 0.23 26.08 12.61
CA VAL A 293 1.67 26.33 12.48
C VAL A 293 2.07 26.47 11.02
N ARG A 294 1.56 25.59 10.13
CA ARG A 294 1.81 25.68 8.67
C ARG A 294 1.29 27.00 8.09
N ALA A 295 0.06 27.39 8.42
CA ALA A 295 -0.52 28.66 7.98
C ALA A 295 0.31 29.88 8.42
N ILE A 296 0.75 29.91 9.68
CA ILE A 296 1.58 30.99 10.22
C ILE A 296 2.94 31.02 9.53
N VAL A 297 3.58 29.86 9.33
CA VAL A 297 4.88 29.76 8.65
C VAL A 297 4.78 30.28 7.21
N ASP A 298 3.76 29.87 6.47
CA ASP A 298 3.59 30.28 5.08
C ASP A 298 3.23 31.75 4.93
N ALA A 299 2.46 32.29 5.88
CA ALA A 299 2.18 33.73 5.98
C ALA A 299 3.45 34.54 6.33
N THR A 300 4.29 34.03 7.23
CA THR A 300 5.54 34.69 7.65
C THR A 300 6.53 34.77 6.50
N LYS A 301 6.73 33.67 5.74
CA LYS A 301 7.58 33.65 4.55
C LYS A 301 7.18 34.72 3.51
N ARG A 302 5.88 35.04 3.46
CA ARG A 302 5.28 36.03 2.54
C ARG A 302 5.16 37.42 3.16
N ARG A 303 5.67 37.64 4.37
CA ARG A 303 5.60 38.92 5.10
C ARG A 303 4.16 39.43 5.29
N LEU A 304 3.20 38.51 5.43
CA LEU A 304 1.79 38.82 5.63
C LEU A 304 1.42 39.05 7.11
N VAL A 305 2.33 38.71 8.01
CA VAL A 305 2.18 38.82 9.46
C VAL A 305 3.48 39.35 10.06
N ASP A 306 3.37 40.01 11.21
CA ASP A 306 4.52 40.47 11.99
C ASP A 306 5.41 39.29 12.41
N GLU A 307 6.69 39.35 12.03
CA GLU A 307 7.65 38.25 12.17
C GLU A 307 7.90 37.90 13.64
N GLU A 308 7.97 38.90 14.53
CA GLU A 308 8.22 38.68 15.94
C GLU A 308 7.00 38.04 16.63
N LYS A 309 5.78 38.50 16.35
CA LYS A 309 4.55 37.85 16.83
C LYS A 309 4.43 36.41 16.34
N ALA A 310 4.72 36.16 15.06
CA ALA A 310 4.70 34.81 14.51
C ALA A 310 5.75 33.92 15.19
N LYS A 311 6.99 34.41 15.35
CA LYS A 311 8.07 33.71 16.04
C LYS A 311 7.69 33.33 17.47
N GLN A 312 7.11 34.25 18.24
CA GLN A 312 6.67 33.97 19.61
C GLN A 312 5.60 32.87 19.68
N ALA A 313 4.61 32.92 18.79
CA ALA A 313 3.58 31.88 18.71
C ALA A 313 4.18 30.52 18.34
N LEU A 314 5.10 30.48 17.37
CA LEU A 314 5.75 29.25 16.92
C LEU A 314 6.68 28.64 17.99
N LEU A 315 7.37 29.47 18.78
CA LEU A 315 8.17 29.00 19.92
C LEU A 315 7.30 28.34 21.00
N LYS A 316 6.15 28.95 21.36
CA LYS A 316 5.19 28.33 22.29
C LYS A 316 4.66 27.00 21.77
N ALA A 317 4.33 26.93 20.48
CA ALA A 317 3.88 25.69 19.85
C ALA A 317 4.96 24.60 19.87
N PHE A 318 6.23 24.98 19.73
CA PHE A 318 7.35 24.04 19.82
C PHE A 318 7.56 23.50 21.24
N GLU A 319 7.43 24.33 22.26
CA GLU A 319 7.49 23.89 23.67
C GLU A 319 6.33 22.94 23.99
N TRP A 320 5.10 23.28 23.59
CA TRP A 320 3.96 22.37 23.67
C TRP A 320 4.24 21.02 23.00
N PHE A 321 4.75 21.05 21.77
CA PHE A 321 5.03 19.84 20.99
C PHE A 321 6.08 18.95 21.66
N THR A 322 7.08 19.54 22.30
CA THR A 322 8.11 18.83 23.07
C THR A 322 7.49 18.04 24.23
N GLU A 323 6.52 18.62 24.94
CA GLU A 323 5.79 17.94 26.01
C GLU A 323 4.78 16.92 25.48
N PHE A 324 4.12 17.23 24.35
CA PHE A 324 3.19 16.31 23.68
C PHE A 324 3.85 14.98 23.31
N ILE A 325 5.07 14.99 22.74
CA ILE A 325 5.80 13.76 22.37
C ILE A 325 6.11 12.87 23.59
N LYS A 326 6.27 13.46 24.78
CA LYS A 326 6.49 12.70 26.03
C LYS A 326 5.21 12.13 26.61
N SER A 327 4.05 12.63 26.20
CA SER A 327 2.76 12.23 26.73
C SER A 327 2.36 10.82 26.28
N LYS A 328 1.52 10.14 27.08
CA LYS A 328 0.94 8.84 26.69
C LYS A 328 0.10 8.94 25.40
N GLU A 329 -0.49 10.09 25.13
CA GLU A 329 -1.38 10.32 23.99
C GLU A 329 -0.68 10.09 22.66
N PHE A 330 0.52 10.66 22.48
CA PHE A 330 1.36 10.45 21.30
C PHE A 330 1.59 8.96 20.99
N TRP A 331 1.70 8.11 22.03
CA TRP A 331 1.97 6.69 21.85
C TRP A 331 0.72 5.85 21.50
N ARG A 332 -0.50 6.40 21.57
CA ARG A 332 -1.75 5.62 21.43
C ARG A 332 -2.13 5.30 19.99
N ASN A 333 -1.99 6.23 19.05
CA ASN A 333 -2.54 6.04 17.69
C ASN A 333 -1.59 6.50 16.57
N PHE A 334 -1.87 5.99 15.36
CA PHE A 334 -1.08 6.26 14.17
C PHE A 334 -1.30 7.68 13.62
N TYR A 335 -2.53 8.18 13.70
CA TYR A 335 -2.93 9.49 13.17
C TYR A 335 -2.10 10.62 13.78
N ASP A 336 -2.02 10.66 15.11
CA ASP A 336 -1.24 11.64 15.86
C ASP A 336 0.26 11.50 15.58
N THR A 337 0.75 10.27 15.43
CA THR A 337 2.16 10.01 15.05
C THR A 337 2.48 10.60 13.67
N ALA A 338 1.57 10.47 12.70
CA ALA A 338 1.76 11.01 11.36
C ALA A 338 1.74 12.55 11.36
N PHE A 339 0.81 13.19 12.08
CA PHE A 339 0.80 14.64 12.21
C PHE A 339 1.98 15.18 13.02
N ALA A 340 2.40 14.49 14.06
CA ALA A 340 3.61 14.82 14.81
C ALA A 340 4.85 14.79 13.91
N LEU A 341 4.95 13.82 12.98
CA LEU A 341 6.07 13.77 12.04
C LEU A 341 6.08 15.00 11.13
N ARG A 342 4.92 15.36 10.58
CA ARG A 342 4.78 16.55 9.71
C ARG A 342 5.12 17.83 10.47
N LEU A 343 4.67 17.96 11.71
CA LEU A 343 4.97 19.11 12.58
C LEU A 343 6.46 19.19 12.95
N ALA A 344 7.10 18.08 13.29
CA ALA A 344 8.54 18.03 13.58
C ALA A 344 9.38 18.47 12.38
N VAL A 345 9.03 18.01 11.18
CA VAL A 345 9.68 18.41 9.93
C VAL A 345 9.48 19.90 9.63
N LEU A 346 8.27 20.41 9.89
CA LEU A 346 7.98 21.83 9.74
C LEU A 346 8.86 22.67 10.67
N PHE A 347 8.93 22.34 11.97
CA PHE A 347 9.82 23.03 12.90
C PHE A 347 11.29 22.98 12.49
N TYR A 348 11.75 21.84 11.96
CA TYR A 348 13.12 21.72 11.46
C TYR A 348 13.39 22.67 10.29
N SER A 349 12.38 22.90 9.44
CA SER A 349 12.49 23.73 8.23
C SER A 349 12.54 25.23 8.53
N VAL A 350 11.86 25.69 9.59
CA VAL A 350 11.75 27.13 9.92
C VAL A 350 12.97 27.64 10.69
N LYS A 351 13.83 26.76 11.24
CA LYS A 351 15.08 27.12 11.94
C LYS A 351 14.89 28.09 13.12
N LEU A 352 13.78 27.97 13.85
CA LEU A 352 13.47 28.84 15.00
C LEU A 352 14.21 28.45 16.29
N VAL A 353 14.58 27.18 16.39
CA VAL A 353 15.19 26.58 17.57
C VAL A 353 16.49 25.91 17.16
N GLU A 354 17.40 25.69 18.11
CA GLU A 354 18.64 24.95 17.89
C GLU A 354 18.40 23.66 17.12
N LYS A 355 19.16 23.51 16.03
CA LYS A 355 18.98 22.43 15.06
C LYS A 355 19.04 21.05 15.69
N ASP A 356 19.92 20.85 16.67
CA ASP A 356 20.09 19.56 17.35
C ASP A 356 18.90 19.20 18.24
N ARG A 357 18.27 20.19 18.88
CA ARG A 357 17.06 19.99 19.69
C ARG A 357 15.91 19.48 18.82
N VAL A 358 15.68 20.12 17.67
CA VAL A 358 14.61 19.71 16.74
C VAL A 358 14.93 18.36 16.09
N LYS A 359 16.20 18.13 15.73
CA LYS A 359 16.66 16.86 15.16
C LYS A 359 16.38 15.69 16.09
N ASN A 360 16.65 15.82 17.39
CA ASN A 360 16.39 14.77 18.37
C ASN A 360 14.90 14.42 18.46
N LEU A 361 14.01 15.43 18.45
CA LEU A 361 12.55 15.20 18.43
C LEU A 361 12.11 14.50 17.14
N LEU A 362 12.59 14.98 15.99
CA LEU A 362 12.32 14.38 14.68
C LEU A 362 12.72 12.90 14.64
N GLU A 363 13.87 12.53 15.21
CA GLU A 363 14.33 11.14 15.26
C GLU A 363 13.39 10.25 16.08
N VAL A 364 12.95 10.72 17.25
CA VAL A 364 12.01 9.98 18.12
C VAL A 364 10.70 9.73 17.37
N VAL A 365 10.14 10.79 16.79
CA VAL A 365 8.87 10.72 16.08
C VAL A 365 8.99 9.85 14.82
N PHE A 366 10.06 10.02 14.05
CA PHE A 366 10.30 9.23 12.84
C PHE A 366 10.53 7.75 13.15
N ALA A 367 11.27 7.43 14.21
CA ALA A 367 11.46 6.04 14.64
C ALA A 367 10.14 5.38 15.05
N ARG A 368 9.28 6.10 15.79
CA ARG A 368 7.93 5.63 16.14
C ARG A 368 7.08 5.43 14.89
N PHE A 369 7.03 6.42 14.00
CA PHE A 369 6.31 6.33 12.72
C PHE A 369 6.74 5.10 11.91
N MET A 370 8.05 4.91 11.74
CA MET A 370 8.63 3.76 11.02
C MET A 370 8.50 2.41 11.74
N SER A 371 8.02 2.38 12.99
CA SER A 371 7.64 1.14 13.68
C SER A 371 6.21 0.71 13.33
N MET A 372 5.36 1.63 12.90
CA MET A 372 3.94 1.39 12.62
C MET A 372 3.63 1.31 11.12
N ILE A 373 4.54 1.75 10.25
CA ILE A 373 4.29 1.87 8.80
C ILE A 373 3.85 0.55 8.13
N ASN A 374 4.27 -0.61 8.64
CA ASN A 374 3.84 -1.90 8.07
C ASN A 374 2.34 -2.19 8.27
N GLU A 375 1.72 -1.59 9.30
CA GLU A 375 0.28 -1.74 9.55
C GLU A 375 -0.54 -1.15 8.40
N THR A 376 -0.03 -0.11 7.74
CA THR A 376 -0.71 0.55 6.60
C THR A 376 -0.81 -0.34 5.37
N TYR A 377 -0.14 -1.49 5.35
CA TYR A 377 -0.21 -2.47 4.25
C TYR A 377 -1.31 -3.51 4.44
N LYS A 378 -1.96 -3.56 5.61
CA LYS A 378 -3.04 -4.52 5.86
C LYS A 378 -4.29 -4.12 5.07
N SER A 379 -5.04 -5.09 4.57
CA SER A 379 -6.26 -4.84 3.80
C SER A 379 -7.36 -4.17 4.64
N SER A 380 -7.43 -4.51 5.94
CA SER A 380 -8.40 -3.93 6.88
C SER A 380 -7.98 -2.58 7.45
N PHE A 381 -6.75 -2.12 7.17
CA PHE A 381 -6.27 -0.86 7.73
C PHE A 381 -6.96 0.33 7.05
N ASP A 382 -7.18 1.37 7.84
CA ASP A 382 -7.84 2.60 7.42
C ASP A 382 -7.12 3.23 6.21
N VAL A 383 -7.85 3.42 5.11
CA VAL A 383 -7.32 3.97 3.86
C VAL A 383 -6.83 5.40 4.06
N TYR A 384 -7.60 6.22 4.78
CA TYR A 384 -7.22 7.58 5.12
C TYR A 384 -5.86 7.60 5.82
N TYR A 385 -5.66 6.73 6.81
CA TYR A 385 -4.40 6.67 7.56
C TYR A 385 -3.24 6.18 6.69
N SER A 386 -3.50 5.30 5.73
CA SER A 386 -2.49 4.85 4.76
C SER A 386 -2.01 5.98 3.87
N GLU A 387 -2.93 6.82 3.37
CA GLU A 387 -2.58 7.98 2.55
C GLU A 387 -1.82 9.03 3.37
N LEU A 388 -2.30 9.32 4.58
CA LEU A 388 -1.63 10.23 5.50
C LEU A 388 -0.19 9.77 5.80
N ALA A 389 0.02 8.45 5.92
CA ALA A 389 1.35 7.87 6.08
C ALA A 389 2.27 8.19 4.89
N GLY A 390 1.76 7.99 3.67
CA GLY A 390 2.48 8.31 2.44
C GLY A 390 2.82 9.80 2.35
N ILE A 391 1.85 10.67 2.62
CA ILE A 391 2.01 12.13 2.57
C ILE A 391 3.08 12.57 3.58
N ALA A 392 2.97 12.11 4.83
CA ALA A 392 3.92 12.47 5.88
C ALA A 392 5.36 12.05 5.52
N LEU A 393 5.55 10.85 4.94
CA LEU A 393 6.86 10.41 4.46
C LEU A 393 7.38 11.24 3.29
N MET A 394 6.54 11.53 2.30
CA MET A 394 6.97 12.32 1.14
C MET A 394 7.30 13.76 1.51
N GLU A 395 6.50 14.40 2.37
CA GLU A 395 6.81 15.72 2.92
C GLU A 395 8.13 15.70 3.72
N THR A 396 8.35 14.67 4.54
CA THR A 396 9.61 14.49 5.27
C THR A 396 10.80 14.40 4.32
N VAL A 397 10.71 13.57 3.28
CA VAL A 397 11.78 13.38 2.29
C VAL A 397 12.08 14.67 1.55
N LYS A 398 11.06 15.41 1.11
CA LYS A 398 11.22 16.67 0.38
C LYS A 398 11.79 17.77 1.28
N ALA A 399 11.19 18.01 2.45
CA ALA A 399 11.58 19.10 3.33
C ALA A 399 12.99 18.93 3.90
N LEU A 400 13.42 17.69 4.16
CA LEU A 400 14.77 17.38 4.63
C LEU A 400 15.78 17.18 3.48
N ASN A 401 15.35 17.33 2.22
CA ASN A 401 16.14 17.08 1.01
C ASN A 401 16.85 15.72 1.04
N ILE A 402 16.12 14.68 1.43
CA ILE A 402 16.68 13.34 1.59
C ILE A 402 16.81 12.65 0.23
N ALA A 403 18.05 12.43 -0.20
CA ALA A 403 18.35 11.54 -1.31
C ALA A 403 18.31 10.07 -0.84
N VAL A 404 17.13 9.44 -0.90
CA VAL A 404 16.87 8.08 -0.39
C VAL A 404 17.85 7.05 -0.97
N TYR A 405 18.19 7.19 -2.25
CA TYR A 405 18.97 6.21 -3.00
C TYR A 405 20.36 6.68 -3.46
N ARG A 406 20.68 7.99 -3.41
CA ARG A 406 21.92 8.53 -4.02
C ARG A 406 23.11 8.70 -3.07
N GLY A 407 23.03 8.17 -1.85
CA GLY A 407 24.12 8.23 -0.87
C GLY A 407 24.36 9.65 -0.35
N GLY A 408 23.98 9.90 0.90
CA GLY A 408 24.21 11.18 1.58
C GLY A 408 24.23 10.98 3.08
N ASN A 409 24.67 12.00 3.84
CA ASN A 409 24.55 12.01 5.29
C ASN A 409 23.09 12.37 5.66
N PRO A 410 22.27 11.40 6.07
CA PRO A 410 20.88 11.70 6.37
C PRO A 410 20.81 12.53 7.66
N VAL A 411 19.86 13.47 7.70
CA VAL A 411 19.46 14.14 8.96
C VAL A 411 19.03 13.09 9.99
N LEU A 412 18.46 12.00 9.49
CA LEU A 412 17.97 10.85 10.25
C LEU A 412 19.08 9.83 10.52
N ASN A 413 18.94 9.03 11.58
CA ASN A 413 19.94 8.03 11.93
C ASN A 413 20.04 6.96 10.84
N LYS A 414 21.22 6.35 10.70
CA LYS A 414 21.49 5.35 9.64
C LYS A 414 20.53 4.15 9.67
N LYS A 415 20.15 3.66 10.86
CA LYS A 415 19.26 2.50 11.02
C LYS A 415 17.85 2.81 10.52
N THR A 416 17.26 3.92 10.95
CA THR A 416 15.91 4.32 10.56
C THR A 416 15.87 4.78 9.11
N PHE A 417 16.89 5.51 8.65
CA PHE A 417 17.06 5.88 7.25
C PHE A 417 17.11 4.66 6.33
N SER A 418 17.81 3.58 6.73
CA SER A 418 17.89 2.36 5.91
C SER A 418 16.53 1.72 5.62
N LYS A 419 15.52 1.93 6.48
CA LYS A 419 14.17 1.40 6.26
C LYS A 419 13.47 2.04 5.06
N LEU A 420 13.84 3.26 4.66
CA LEU A 420 13.23 3.95 3.51
C LEU A 420 13.59 3.32 2.16
N ARG A 421 14.75 2.65 2.09
CA ARG A 421 15.31 2.12 0.83
C ARG A 421 15.39 0.59 0.79
N LYS A 422 14.82 -0.08 1.79
CA LYS A 422 14.89 -1.53 1.93
C LYS A 422 13.58 -2.19 1.52
N PHE A 423 13.68 -3.02 0.49
CA PHE A 423 12.69 -4.01 0.11
C PHE A 423 12.49 -5.01 1.26
N SER A 424 11.24 -5.33 1.59
CA SER A 424 10.93 -6.17 2.75
C SER A 424 11.25 -7.65 2.48
N LEU A 425 11.59 -8.37 3.56
CA LEU A 425 11.87 -9.82 3.54
C LEU A 425 10.70 -10.63 2.97
N LEU A 426 9.49 -10.25 3.38
CA LEU A 426 8.23 -10.81 2.93
C LEU A 426 7.47 -9.75 2.14
N PRO A 427 6.60 -10.14 1.19
CA PRO A 427 5.69 -9.19 0.58
C PRO A 427 4.85 -8.47 1.64
N PRO A 428 4.49 -7.20 1.41
CA PRO A 428 3.49 -6.52 2.22
C PRO A 428 2.18 -7.31 2.29
N ALA A 429 1.44 -7.17 3.40
CA ALA A 429 0.27 -7.99 3.69
C ALA A 429 -0.77 -8.04 2.55
N PHE A 430 -1.05 -6.91 1.88
CA PHE A 430 -1.98 -6.89 0.74
C PHE A 430 -1.49 -7.72 -0.47
N LEU A 431 -0.18 -7.76 -0.73
CA LEU A 431 0.41 -8.60 -1.78
C LEU A 431 0.46 -10.06 -1.35
N SER A 432 0.89 -10.35 -0.12
CA SER A 432 0.89 -11.73 0.40
C SER A 432 -0.51 -12.35 0.33
N ARG A 433 -1.55 -11.61 0.71
CA ARG A 433 -2.93 -12.10 0.63
C ARG A 433 -3.36 -12.39 -0.82
N ARG A 434 -2.96 -11.54 -1.76
CA ARG A 434 -3.26 -11.74 -3.19
C ARG A 434 -2.52 -12.97 -3.75
N ILE A 435 -1.22 -13.08 -3.50
CA ILE A 435 -0.40 -14.21 -3.95
C ILE A 435 -0.96 -15.52 -3.39
N LEU A 436 -1.25 -15.57 -2.09
CA LEU A 436 -1.77 -16.76 -1.43
C LEU A 436 -3.22 -17.08 -1.82
N GLY A 437 -4.07 -16.08 -2.03
CA GLY A 437 -5.45 -16.30 -2.47
C GLY A 437 -5.56 -16.77 -3.94
N GLN A 438 -4.53 -16.54 -4.76
CA GLN A 438 -4.46 -16.97 -6.15
C GLN A 438 -3.64 -18.25 -6.37
N THR A 439 -2.78 -18.64 -5.42
CA THR A 439 -1.93 -19.83 -5.60
C THR A 439 -2.71 -21.11 -5.39
N GLU A 440 -2.66 -21.99 -6.39
CA GLU A 440 -3.09 -23.38 -6.26
C GLU A 440 -1.94 -24.31 -5.82
N ASN A 441 -0.77 -23.73 -5.54
CA ASN A 441 0.46 -24.45 -5.19
C ASN A 441 0.88 -24.09 -3.74
N PRO A 442 0.52 -24.90 -2.73
CA PRO A 442 0.89 -24.66 -1.34
C PRO A 442 2.40 -24.68 -1.12
N SER A 443 3.15 -25.34 -2.00
CA SER A 443 4.61 -25.41 -1.91
C SER A 443 5.27 -24.04 -2.07
N GLU A 444 4.59 -23.02 -2.60
CA GLU A 444 5.04 -21.61 -2.62
C GLU A 444 5.47 -21.10 -1.23
N LEU A 445 4.86 -21.61 -0.14
CA LEU A 445 5.24 -21.24 1.22
C LEU A 445 6.71 -21.57 1.55
N LEU A 446 7.32 -22.53 0.85
CA LEU A 446 8.74 -22.87 1.02
C LEU A 446 9.66 -21.67 0.71
N TYR A 447 9.25 -20.73 -0.15
CA TYR A 447 10.04 -19.53 -0.44
C TYR A 447 10.22 -18.63 0.78
N ILE A 448 9.29 -18.61 1.74
CA ILE A 448 9.36 -17.78 2.94
C ILE A 448 10.60 -18.13 3.77
N LEU A 449 10.89 -19.43 3.87
CA LEU A 449 11.93 -19.99 4.73
C LEU A 449 13.24 -20.25 3.99
N SER A 450 13.22 -20.26 2.65
CA SER A 450 14.37 -20.68 1.85
C SER A 450 15.57 -19.73 1.97
N PRO A 451 16.75 -20.19 2.43
CA PRO A 451 18.00 -19.43 2.36
C PRO A 451 18.58 -19.45 0.93
N LYS A 452 19.51 -18.53 0.65
CA LYS A 452 20.11 -18.38 -0.69
C LYS A 452 20.74 -19.67 -1.24
N CYS A 453 21.39 -20.47 -0.38
CA CYS A 453 22.04 -21.72 -0.77
C CYS A 453 21.05 -22.82 -1.19
N LEU A 454 19.81 -22.79 -0.68
CA LEU A 454 18.80 -23.80 -0.97
C LEU A 454 17.81 -23.37 -2.05
N MET A 455 17.95 -22.18 -2.64
CA MET A 455 16.97 -21.64 -3.57
C MET A 455 16.71 -22.54 -4.78
N LYS A 456 17.75 -23.17 -5.35
CA LYS A 456 17.58 -24.14 -6.45
C LYS A 456 16.78 -25.37 -6.04
N LEU A 457 16.99 -25.86 -4.81
CA LEU A 457 16.22 -26.98 -4.26
C LEU A 457 14.77 -26.53 -4.01
N THR A 458 14.57 -25.35 -3.44
CA THR A 458 13.23 -24.77 -3.25
C THR A 458 12.49 -24.62 -4.57
N ASP A 459 13.13 -24.09 -5.61
CA ASP A 459 12.55 -23.99 -6.96
C ASP A 459 12.10 -25.36 -7.48
N PHE A 460 12.94 -26.38 -7.33
CA PHE A 460 12.62 -27.75 -7.71
C PHE A 460 11.41 -28.28 -6.92
N LEU A 461 11.44 -28.17 -5.59
CA LEU A 461 10.37 -28.64 -4.69
C LEU A 461 9.03 -27.92 -4.95
N VAL A 462 9.06 -26.62 -5.22
CA VAL A 462 7.87 -25.83 -5.59
C VAL A 462 7.35 -26.25 -6.95
N SER A 463 8.24 -26.47 -7.93
CA SER A 463 7.85 -26.92 -9.27
C SER A 463 7.26 -28.32 -9.29
N ALA A 464 7.69 -29.17 -8.35
CA ALA A 464 7.15 -30.50 -8.09
C ALA A 464 5.88 -30.47 -7.23
N ASP A 465 5.52 -29.33 -6.64
CA ASP A 465 4.40 -29.17 -5.71
C ASP A 465 4.42 -30.16 -4.53
N ILE A 466 5.61 -30.29 -3.93
CA ILE A 466 5.90 -31.34 -2.94
C ILE A 466 4.96 -31.34 -1.73
N VAL A 467 4.46 -30.18 -1.30
CA VAL A 467 3.59 -30.08 -0.12
C VAL A 467 2.25 -30.75 -0.40
N SER A 468 1.64 -30.46 -1.56
CA SER A 468 0.43 -31.15 -2.00
C SER A 468 0.68 -32.64 -2.19
N SER A 469 1.81 -33.03 -2.79
CA SER A 469 2.16 -34.45 -2.95
C SER A 469 2.23 -35.17 -1.60
N ILE A 470 2.92 -34.60 -0.61
CA ILE A 470 3.03 -35.21 0.74
C ILE A 470 1.66 -35.35 1.40
N ILE A 471 0.84 -34.30 1.39
CA ILE A 471 -0.48 -34.34 2.03
C ILE A 471 -1.39 -35.35 1.34
N GLY A 472 -1.43 -35.32 0.00
CA GLY A 472 -2.19 -36.27 -0.80
C GLY A 472 -1.78 -37.71 -0.51
N THR A 473 -0.46 -37.99 -0.54
CA THR A 473 0.09 -39.32 -0.25
C THR A 473 -0.26 -39.79 1.16
N VAL A 474 -0.19 -38.93 2.18
CA VAL A 474 -0.61 -39.30 3.56
C VAL A 474 -2.09 -39.71 3.60
N ILE A 475 -2.98 -38.98 2.92
CA ILE A 475 -4.41 -39.34 2.80
C ILE A 475 -4.57 -40.66 2.03
N GLY A 476 -3.81 -40.85 0.95
CA GLY A 476 -3.79 -42.11 0.20
C GLY A 476 -3.31 -43.30 1.05
N VAL A 477 -2.36 -43.09 1.96
CA VAL A 477 -1.93 -44.12 2.92
C VAL A 477 -3.06 -44.49 3.88
N PHE A 478 -3.80 -43.53 4.42
CA PHE A 478 -4.96 -43.83 5.27
C PHE A 478 -5.99 -44.72 4.59
N PHE A 479 -6.15 -44.60 3.27
CA PHE A 479 -7.04 -45.48 2.50
C PHE A 479 -6.56 -46.94 2.45
N ILE A 480 -5.25 -47.18 2.48
CA ILE A 480 -4.69 -48.54 2.41
C ILE A 480 -4.45 -49.20 3.78
N ILE A 481 -4.61 -48.45 4.88
CA ILE A 481 -4.45 -48.99 6.24
C ILE A 481 -5.48 -50.10 6.53
N ASP A 482 -6.71 -49.96 6.03
CA ASP A 482 -7.81 -50.91 6.28
C ASP A 482 -7.93 -52.03 5.22
N VAL A 483 -6.88 -52.23 4.42
CA VAL A 483 -6.89 -53.28 3.40
C VAL A 483 -6.92 -54.67 4.06
N PRO A 484 -7.85 -55.56 3.69
CA PRO A 484 -7.89 -56.91 4.25
C PRO A 484 -6.64 -57.72 3.89
N PRO A 485 -5.95 -58.35 4.88
CA PRO A 485 -4.75 -59.16 4.63
C PRO A 485 -4.98 -60.30 3.63
N GLU A 486 -6.19 -60.86 3.61
CA GLU A 486 -6.55 -61.95 2.68
C GLU A 486 -6.58 -61.50 1.21
N PHE A 487 -6.95 -60.24 0.96
CA PHE A 487 -6.94 -59.68 -0.38
C PHE A 487 -5.50 -59.43 -0.87
N VAL A 488 -4.62 -58.96 0.03
CA VAL A 488 -3.18 -58.82 -0.26
C VAL A 488 -2.55 -60.19 -0.57
N LYS A 489 -2.87 -61.21 0.23
CA LYS A 489 -2.42 -62.59 -0.01
C LYS A 489 -2.90 -63.14 -1.35
N TYR A 490 -4.15 -62.87 -1.74
CA TYR A 490 -4.69 -63.27 -3.05
C TYR A 490 -3.92 -62.60 -4.20
N ILE A 491 -3.59 -61.30 -4.08
CA ILE A 491 -2.77 -60.60 -5.08
C ILE A 491 -1.35 -61.16 -5.12
N MET A 492 -0.77 -61.64 -4.02
CA MET A 492 0.55 -62.27 -4.01
C MET A 492 0.56 -63.70 -4.56
N TYR A 493 -0.43 -64.50 -4.18
CA TYR A 493 -0.51 -65.95 -4.44
C TYR A 493 -1.90 -66.32 -5.00
N PRO A 494 -2.19 -65.99 -6.26
CA PRO A 494 -3.44 -66.38 -6.89
C PRO A 494 -3.47 -67.90 -7.10
N ASN A 495 -4.65 -68.49 -6.93
CA ASN A 495 -4.84 -69.95 -6.98
C ASN A 495 -4.62 -70.56 -8.38
N GLN A 496 -4.55 -69.75 -9.44
CA GLN A 496 -4.40 -70.19 -10.83
C GLN A 496 -3.38 -69.33 -11.61
N VAL A 497 -2.69 -69.94 -12.59
CA VAL A 497 -1.72 -69.24 -13.46
C VAL A 497 -2.39 -68.15 -14.30
N SER A 498 -3.59 -68.42 -14.82
CA SER A 498 -4.43 -67.45 -15.55
C SER A 498 -4.72 -66.20 -14.72
N ALA A 499 -5.09 -66.37 -13.45
CA ALA A 499 -5.31 -65.28 -12.51
C ALA A 499 -4.02 -64.49 -12.23
N SER A 500 -2.86 -65.17 -12.18
CA SER A 500 -1.56 -64.50 -12.02
C SER A 500 -1.20 -63.58 -13.19
N ILE A 501 -1.42 -64.05 -14.43
CA ILE A 501 -1.20 -63.27 -15.66
C ILE A 501 -2.16 -62.07 -15.70
N PHE A 502 -3.45 -62.32 -15.40
CA PHE A 502 -4.46 -61.27 -15.37
C PHE A 502 -4.11 -60.16 -14.38
N LEU A 503 -3.70 -60.48 -13.16
CA LEU A 503 -3.33 -59.47 -12.15
C LEU A 503 -2.09 -58.65 -12.55
N TRP A 504 -1.14 -59.24 -13.27
CA TRP A 504 0.01 -58.51 -13.84
C TRP A 504 -0.42 -57.55 -14.93
N ILE A 505 -1.23 -58.02 -15.88
CA ILE A 505 -1.80 -57.18 -16.94
C ILE A 505 -2.59 -56.04 -16.31
N LEU A 506 -3.45 -56.33 -15.33
CA LEU A 506 -4.25 -55.31 -14.65
C LEU A 506 -3.38 -54.27 -13.93
N SER A 507 -2.34 -54.68 -13.21
CA SER A 507 -1.46 -53.77 -12.47
C SER A 507 -0.63 -52.89 -13.41
N LEU A 508 -0.08 -53.47 -14.48
CA LEU A 508 0.70 -52.72 -15.46
C LEU A 508 -0.19 -51.80 -16.31
N LEU A 509 -1.34 -52.30 -16.77
CA LEU A 509 -2.29 -51.53 -17.56
C LEU A 509 -2.90 -50.38 -16.74
N SER A 510 -3.28 -50.62 -15.48
CA SER A 510 -3.77 -49.56 -14.60
C SER A 510 -2.71 -48.48 -14.36
N LEU A 511 -1.46 -48.85 -14.06
CA LEU A 511 -0.37 -47.89 -13.85
C LEU A 511 -0.07 -47.09 -15.13
N THR A 512 0.01 -47.75 -16.27
CA THR A 512 0.29 -47.09 -17.56
C THR A 512 -0.83 -46.16 -17.99
N LEU A 513 -2.10 -46.60 -17.89
CA LEU A 513 -3.26 -45.75 -18.18
C LEU A 513 -3.35 -44.57 -17.19
N TRP A 514 -3.11 -44.82 -15.91
CA TRP A 514 -3.13 -43.78 -14.88
C TRP A 514 -2.03 -42.73 -15.13
N LEU A 515 -0.79 -43.16 -15.35
CA LEU A 515 0.32 -42.27 -15.69
C LEU A 515 0.07 -41.50 -16.98
N TRP A 516 -0.44 -42.16 -18.01
CA TRP A 516 -0.80 -41.50 -19.27
C TRP A 516 -1.84 -40.40 -19.05
N MET A 517 -2.90 -40.69 -18.28
CA MET A 517 -3.92 -39.72 -17.93
C MET A 517 -3.33 -38.55 -17.12
N LYS A 518 -2.49 -38.81 -16.11
CA LYS A 518 -1.89 -37.78 -15.26
C LYS A 518 -0.92 -36.88 -16.01
N LEU A 519 -0.08 -37.47 -16.85
CA LEU A 519 0.87 -36.74 -17.71
C LEU A 519 0.16 -35.91 -18.79
N SER A 520 -1.03 -36.31 -19.22
CA SER A 520 -1.83 -35.57 -20.20
C SER A 520 -2.65 -34.43 -19.57
N THR A 521 -2.98 -34.53 -18.29
CA THR A 521 -3.90 -33.60 -17.60
C THR A 521 -3.21 -32.67 -16.61
N SER A 522 -1.93 -32.87 -16.29
CA SER A 522 -1.23 -32.10 -15.26
C SER A 522 0.25 -31.83 -15.61
N ARG A 523 0.95 -31.07 -14.74
CA ARG A 523 2.37 -30.77 -14.90
C ARG A 523 3.20 -32.05 -14.84
N LYS A 524 3.97 -32.33 -15.90
CA LYS A 524 4.76 -33.57 -16.06
C LYS A 524 5.65 -33.89 -14.85
N LEU A 525 6.33 -32.88 -14.30
CA LEU A 525 7.22 -33.05 -13.15
C LEU A 525 6.46 -33.40 -11.87
N LYS A 526 5.40 -32.64 -11.52
CA LYS A 526 4.50 -32.97 -10.40
C LYS A 526 3.98 -34.39 -10.53
N SER A 527 3.49 -34.74 -11.72
CA SER A 527 2.96 -36.07 -12.01
C SER A 527 3.94 -37.21 -11.73
N ALA A 528 5.18 -37.05 -12.20
CA ALA A 528 6.23 -38.03 -11.97
C ALA A 528 6.59 -38.13 -10.48
N VAL A 529 6.70 -36.98 -9.79
CA VAL A 529 7.02 -36.93 -8.36
C VAL A 529 5.94 -37.58 -7.52
N ASP A 530 4.65 -37.28 -7.70
CA ASP A 530 3.62 -37.93 -6.86
C ASP A 530 3.60 -39.44 -7.10
N CYS A 531 3.79 -39.91 -8.34
CA CYS A 531 3.83 -41.35 -8.61
C CYS A 531 5.02 -42.02 -7.90
N ILE A 532 6.19 -41.37 -7.87
CA ILE A 532 7.37 -41.87 -7.14
C ILE A 532 7.08 -41.89 -5.64
N PHE A 533 6.48 -40.84 -5.08
CA PHE A 533 6.12 -40.81 -3.66
C PHE A 533 5.09 -41.88 -3.29
N SER A 534 4.02 -42.01 -4.09
CA SER A 534 3.01 -43.05 -3.96
C SER A 534 3.63 -44.45 -4.05
N PHE A 535 4.61 -44.66 -4.94
CA PHE A 535 5.34 -45.92 -5.03
C PHE A 535 6.19 -46.19 -3.79
N LEU A 536 7.01 -45.23 -3.37
CA LEU A 536 7.91 -45.36 -2.22
C LEU A 536 7.14 -45.59 -0.91
N ILE A 537 6.03 -44.88 -0.72
CA ILE A 537 5.21 -45.05 0.49
C ILE A 537 4.50 -46.40 0.49
N THR A 538 4.02 -46.85 -0.67
CA THR A 538 3.35 -48.15 -0.82
C THR A 538 4.35 -49.27 -0.57
N LEU A 539 5.55 -49.16 -1.14
CA LEU A 539 6.66 -50.07 -0.88
C LEU A 539 6.99 -50.11 0.61
N TRP A 540 7.19 -48.96 1.25
CA TRP A 540 7.49 -48.88 2.69
C TRP A 540 6.38 -49.53 3.53
N PHE A 541 5.12 -49.19 3.26
CA PHE A 541 3.96 -49.70 3.98
C PHE A 541 3.87 -51.22 3.90
N PHE A 542 3.90 -51.81 2.70
CA PHE A 542 3.75 -53.26 2.55
C PHE A 542 4.97 -54.06 3.00
N VAL A 543 6.17 -53.50 2.88
CA VAL A 543 7.40 -54.16 3.37
C VAL A 543 7.46 -54.13 4.90
N HIS A 544 7.13 -52.99 5.52
CA HIS A 544 7.30 -52.80 6.95
C HIS A 544 6.09 -53.27 7.75
N TYR A 545 4.88 -52.92 7.33
CA TYR A 545 3.64 -53.23 8.06
C TYR A 545 3.15 -54.66 7.79
N TYR A 546 3.26 -55.13 6.54
CA TYR A 546 2.86 -56.49 6.15
C TYR A 546 4.02 -57.50 6.11
N ALA A 547 5.24 -57.07 6.47
CA ALA A 547 6.46 -57.91 6.48
C ALA A 547 6.74 -58.63 5.16
N ILE A 548 6.38 -58.02 4.01
CA ILE A 548 6.51 -58.65 2.71
C ILE A 548 7.96 -58.53 2.18
N PRO A 549 8.55 -59.58 1.57
CA PRO A 549 9.93 -59.52 1.06
C PRO A 549 10.13 -58.48 -0.05
N LEU A 550 11.16 -57.64 0.07
CA LEU A 550 11.45 -56.48 -0.82
C LEU A 550 11.71 -56.86 -2.30
N PHE A 551 12.21 -58.07 -2.57
CA PHE A 551 12.75 -58.47 -3.89
C PHE A 551 11.99 -59.61 -4.57
N SER A 552 10.72 -59.83 -4.24
CA SER A 552 9.90 -60.81 -4.96
C SER A 552 9.07 -60.14 -6.06
N LEU A 553 9.04 -60.75 -7.25
CA LEU A 553 8.13 -60.35 -8.33
C LEU A 553 6.67 -60.29 -7.85
N LYS A 554 6.29 -61.16 -6.90
CA LYS A 554 4.94 -61.17 -6.30
C LYS A 554 4.67 -59.93 -5.46
N THR A 555 5.69 -59.44 -4.75
CA THR A 555 5.63 -58.19 -3.97
C THR A 555 5.50 -56.98 -4.88
N LEU A 556 6.27 -56.96 -5.99
CA LEU A 556 6.21 -55.87 -6.96
C LEU A 556 4.79 -55.72 -7.54
N ARG A 557 4.08 -56.81 -7.81
CA ARG A 557 2.69 -56.77 -8.28
C ARG A 557 1.74 -56.08 -7.28
N VAL A 558 1.83 -56.41 -5.99
CA VAL A 558 1.05 -55.75 -4.93
C VAL A 558 1.37 -54.26 -4.89
N ILE A 559 2.66 -53.92 -4.89
CA ILE A 559 3.11 -52.53 -4.82
C ILE A 559 2.58 -51.72 -5.99
N LEU A 560 2.70 -52.22 -7.23
CA LEU A 560 2.22 -51.52 -8.42
C LEU A 560 0.71 -51.27 -8.38
N PHE A 561 -0.07 -52.28 -7.98
CA PHE A 561 -1.51 -52.15 -7.85
C PHE A 561 -1.93 -51.10 -6.82
N TYR A 562 -1.36 -51.15 -5.61
CA TYR A 562 -1.69 -50.20 -4.55
C TYR A 562 -1.09 -48.82 -4.77
N THR A 563 0.02 -48.70 -5.49
CA THR A 563 0.57 -47.40 -5.90
C THR A 563 -0.44 -46.61 -6.70
N VAL A 564 -1.14 -47.26 -7.65
CA VAL A 564 -2.19 -46.61 -8.43
C VAL A 564 -3.33 -46.16 -7.52
N LEU A 565 -3.79 -47.01 -6.59
CA LEU A 565 -4.86 -46.65 -5.66
C LEU A 565 -4.50 -45.46 -4.75
N VAL A 566 -3.30 -45.48 -4.16
CA VAL A 566 -2.79 -44.38 -3.33
C VAL A 566 -2.70 -43.10 -4.15
N ASP A 567 -2.16 -43.16 -5.37
CA ASP A 567 -1.98 -41.97 -6.21
C ASP A 567 -3.33 -41.41 -6.70
N VAL A 568 -4.31 -42.28 -7.01
CA VAL A 568 -5.69 -41.88 -7.36
C VAL A 568 -6.34 -41.13 -6.22
N VAL A 569 -6.31 -41.71 -5.01
CA VAL A 569 -6.90 -41.07 -3.81
C VAL A 569 -6.20 -39.76 -3.50
N SER A 570 -4.87 -39.72 -3.60
CA SER A 570 -4.06 -38.51 -3.42
C SER A 570 -4.47 -37.40 -4.38
N TRP A 571 -4.67 -37.73 -5.66
CA TRP A 571 -5.05 -36.79 -6.70
C TRP A 571 -6.44 -36.18 -6.50
N PHE A 572 -7.41 -36.98 -6.03
CA PHE A 572 -8.75 -36.48 -5.68
C PHE A 572 -8.74 -35.66 -4.38
N ALA A 573 -7.95 -36.05 -3.38
CA ALA A 573 -7.84 -35.34 -2.11
C ALA A 573 -7.21 -33.95 -2.29
N ASP A 574 -6.14 -33.84 -3.08
CA ASP A 574 -5.46 -32.57 -3.41
C ASP A 574 -6.41 -31.55 -4.03
N ARG A 575 -7.24 -31.97 -4.99
CA ARG A 575 -8.21 -31.08 -5.66
C ARG A 575 -9.35 -30.59 -4.77
N THR A 576 -9.74 -31.36 -3.76
CA THR A 576 -10.97 -31.11 -3.00
C THR A 576 -10.71 -30.39 -1.66
N ILE A 577 -9.58 -30.69 -1.00
CA ILE A 577 -9.30 -30.22 0.37
C ILE A 577 -8.34 -29.02 0.38
N LEU A 578 -7.23 -29.11 -0.34
CA LEU A 578 -6.18 -28.08 -0.34
C LEU A 578 -6.59 -26.81 -1.08
N SER A 579 -7.31 -26.94 -2.18
CA SER A 579 -7.88 -25.80 -2.90
C SER A 579 -8.87 -24.99 -2.06
N LYS A 580 -9.54 -25.63 -1.10
CA LYS A 580 -10.50 -25.01 -0.19
C LYS A 580 -9.79 -24.39 1.04
N MET A 581 -8.83 -25.10 1.63
CA MET A 581 -8.05 -24.60 2.78
C MET A 581 -7.13 -23.42 2.45
N LEU A 582 -6.68 -23.25 1.20
CA LEU A 582 -5.85 -22.10 0.81
C LEU A 582 -6.68 -20.83 0.47
N ARG A 583 -7.99 -20.97 0.27
CA ARG A 583 -8.90 -19.85 -0.08
C ARG A 583 -9.57 -19.21 1.14
N GLU A 584 -9.67 -19.95 2.25
CA GLU A 584 -10.11 -19.47 3.56
C GLU A 584 -8.94 -18.90 4.36
#